data_AF-A0A1E5UPL6-F1
#
_entry.id   AF-A0A1E5UPL6-F1
#
_cell.length_a   1.000
_cell.length_b   1.000
_cell.length_c   1.000
_cell.angle_alpha   90.00
_cell.angle_beta   90.00
_cell.angle_gamma   90.00
#
_symmetry.space_group_name_H-M   'P 1'
#
loop_
_entity.id
_entity.type
_entity.pdbx_description
1 polymer ?
#
loop_
_entity_poly.entity_id
_entity_poly.type
_entity_poly.pdbx_seq_one_letter_code
_entity_poly.pdbx_strand_id
1 'polypeptide(L)'
;MAMAMELLAFGLASLLLHVARAIDNTSASCAPARCGNLSIAYPFSLSGVQPLYCGYPALELACDAAGPAYLSRTSRQHLYRVDDISYDNC
;
A
#
# COMPACT_ATOMS: atom_id res chain seq x y z
N MET A 1 -32.91 -23.32 23.12
CA MET A 1 -32.04 -23.63 21.96
C MET A 1 -32.16 -22.59 20.85
N ALA A 2 -33.37 -22.15 20.47
CA ALA A 2 -33.57 -21.11 19.45
C ALA A 2 -32.80 -19.80 19.71
N MET A 3 -32.82 -19.28 20.94
CA MET A 3 -32.13 -18.03 21.30
C MET A 3 -30.61 -18.07 21.09
N ALA A 4 -29.98 -19.24 21.23
CA ALA A 4 -28.54 -19.41 21.03
C ALA A 4 -28.17 -19.40 19.54
N MET A 5 -29.06 -19.93 18.69
CA MET A 5 -28.87 -19.98 17.24
C MET A 5 -28.97 -18.59 16.62
N GLU A 6 -29.89 -17.75 17.10
CA GLU A 6 -30.01 -16.34 16.71
C GLU A 6 -28.74 -15.55 17.07
N LEU A 7 -28.25 -15.67 18.31
CA LEU A 7 -27.03 -14.98 18.77
C LEU A 7 -25.80 -15.38 17.95
N LEU A 8 -25.68 -16.66 17.60
CA LEU A 8 -24.63 -17.17 16.70
C LEU A 8 -24.76 -16.55 15.30
N ALA A 9 -25.97 -16.48 14.75
CA ALA A 9 -26.23 -15.90 13.44
C ALA A 9 -25.90 -14.40 13.39
N PHE A 10 -26.28 -13.62 14.42
CA PHE A 10 -25.93 -12.20 14.53
C PHE A 10 -24.42 -11.97 14.67
N GLY A 11 -23.73 -12.82 15.45
CA GLY A 11 -22.27 -12.77 15.60
C GLY A 11 -21.55 -13.05 14.28
N LEU A 12 -21.97 -14.08 13.54
CA LEU A 12 -21.43 -14.43 12.23
C LEU A 12 -21.70 -13.33 11.20
N ALA A 13 -22.92 -12.80 11.13
CA ALA A 13 -23.26 -11.70 10.21
C ALA A 13 -22.43 -10.44 10.49
N SER A 14 -22.23 -10.12 11.77
CA SER A 14 -21.35 -9.02 12.17
C SER A 14 -19.92 -9.28 11.73
N LEU A 15 -19.36 -10.47 11.99
CA LEU A 15 -18.00 -10.83 11.58
C LEU A 15 -17.81 -10.72 10.05
N LEU A 16 -18.76 -11.24 9.27
CA LEU A 16 -18.75 -11.16 7.81
C LEU A 16 -18.74 -9.70 7.31
N LEU A 17 -19.48 -8.80 7.96
CA LEU A 17 -19.51 -7.37 7.61
C LEU A 17 -18.17 -6.65 7.89
N HIS A 18 -17.44 -7.05 8.95
CA HIS A 18 -16.11 -6.50 9.24
C HIS A 18 -15.07 -6.97 8.21
N VAL A 19 -15.13 -8.25 7.80
CA VAL A 19 -14.25 -8.81 6.78
C VAL A 19 -14.48 -8.15 5.42
N ALA A 20 -15.74 -7.95 5.01
CA ALA A 20 -16.07 -7.28 3.75
C ALA A 20 -15.48 -5.87 3.65
N ARG A 21 -15.50 -5.09 4.73
CA ARG A 21 -14.88 -3.75 4.79
C ARG A 21 -13.36 -3.77 4.68
N ALA A 22 -12.72 -4.80 5.23
CA ALA A 22 -11.28 -4.95 5.11
C ALA A 22 -10.83 -5.26 3.67
N ILE A 23 -11.65 -6.00 2.91
CA ILE A 23 -11.35 -6.40 1.52
C ILE A 23 -11.49 -5.22 0.54
N ASP A 24 -12.44 -4.32 0.75
CA ASP A 24 -12.61 -3.14 -0.12
C ASP A 24 -11.42 -2.16 0.03
N ASN A 25 -10.93 -2.00 1.27
CA ASN A 25 -9.81 -1.12 1.59
C ASN A 25 -8.45 -1.59 1.05
N THR A 26 -8.24 -2.86 0.72
CA THR A 26 -6.94 -3.33 0.20
C THR A 26 -6.68 -2.86 -1.23
N SER A 27 -7.74 -2.67 -2.02
CA SER A 27 -7.64 -2.12 -3.38
C SER A 27 -7.34 -0.62 -3.36
N ALA A 28 -7.99 0.12 -2.46
CA ALA A 28 -7.75 1.54 -2.26
C ALA A 28 -6.39 1.82 -1.61
N SER A 29 -5.90 0.94 -0.74
CA SER A 29 -4.64 1.14 -0.02
C SER A 29 -3.40 1.08 -0.93
N CYS A 30 -3.48 0.35 -2.05
CA CYS A 30 -2.42 0.27 -3.06
C CYS A 30 -2.67 1.17 -4.28
N ALA A 31 -3.61 2.12 -4.19
CA ALA A 31 -3.80 3.10 -5.25
C ALA A 31 -2.48 3.85 -5.54
N PRO A 32 -2.20 4.21 -6.80
CA PRO A 32 -0.99 4.95 -7.16
C PRO A 32 -0.85 6.24 -6.32
N ALA A 33 0.34 6.42 -5.74
CA ALA A 33 0.69 7.58 -4.93
C ALA A 33 1.61 8.52 -5.70
N ARG A 34 1.68 9.80 -5.30
CA ARG A 34 2.59 10.77 -5.93
C ARG A 34 3.72 11.19 -5.02
N CYS A 35 4.89 11.37 -5.61
CA CYS A 35 6.05 12.05 -5.02
C CYS A 35 6.60 13.04 -6.05
N GLY A 36 6.33 14.33 -5.85
CA GLY A 36 6.59 15.35 -6.86
C GLY A 36 5.88 15.01 -8.19
N ASN A 37 6.68 14.83 -9.25
CA ASN A 37 6.18 14.48 -10.58
C ASN A 37 6.06 12.97 -10.84
N LEU A 38 6.55 12.13 -9.93
CA LEU A 38 6.54 10.68 -10.08
C LEU A 38 5.19 10.11 -9.65
N SER A 39 4.65 9.20 -10.47
CA SER A 39 3.53 8.34 -10.10
C SER A 39 4.09 7.00 -9.64
N ILE A 40 3.89 6.67 -8.37
CA ILE A 40 4.41 5.47 -7.71
C ILE A 40 3.29 4.43 -7.62
N ALA A 41 3.48 3.34 -8.33
CA ALA A 41 2.60 2.18 -8.37
C ALA A 41 3.44 0.90 -8.41
N TYR A 42 2.79 -0.25 -8.26
CA TYR A 42 3.43 -1.56 -8.38
C TYR A 42 4.28 -1.62 -9.67
N PRO A 43 5.55 -2.06 -9.61
CA PRO A 43 6.20 -2.79 -8.51
C PRO A 43 6.84 -1.93 -7.41
N PHE A 44 6.80 -0.60 -7.50
CA PHE A 44 7.33 0.33 -6.51
C PHE A 44 6.28 0.61 -5.42
N SER A 45 6.73 1.01 -4.24
CA SER A 45 5.84 1.47 -3.16
C SER A 45 6.36 2.73 -2.50
N LEU A 46 5.46 3.57 -2.00
CA LEU A 46 5.83 4.81 -1.30
C LEU A 46 5.77 4.61 0.22
N SER A 47 6.92 4.72 0.88
CA SER A 47 7.08 4.56 2.32
C SER A 47 6.23 5.57 3.11
N GLY A 48 5.54 5.09 4.14
CA GLY A 48 4.66 5.91 4.96
C GLY A 48 3.32 6.30 4.30
N VAL A 49 3.10 5.93 3.02
CA VAL A 49 1.85 6.21 2.29
C VAL A 49 1.16 4.91 1.90
N GLN A 50 1.87 4.01 1.23
CA GLN A 50 1.35 2.71 0.83
C GLN A 50 1.80 1.62 1.82
N PRO A 51 0.93 0.64 2.14
CA PRO A 51 1.32 -0.54 2.90
C PRO A 51 2.45 -1.35 2.26
N LEU A 52 3.17 -2.13 3.08
CA LEU A 52 4.31 -2.96 2.65
C LEU A 52 3.96 -3.97 1.55
N TYR A 53 2.70 -4.39 1.44
CA TYR A 53 2.24 -5.37 0.45
C TYR A 53 1.94 -4.75 -0.93
N CYS A 54 2.02 -3.44 -1.09
CA CYS A 54 1.68 -2.75 -2.35
C CYS A 54 2.82 -2.70 -3.38
N GLY A 55 4.03 -3.14 -3.02
CA GLY A 55 5.19 -3.16 -3.91
C GLY A 55 6.28 -4.10 -3.40
N TYR A 56 7.38 -4.20 -4.13
CA TYR A 56 8.53 -4.99 -3.69
C TYR A 56 9.30 -4.24 -2.59
N PRO A 57 9.64 -4.89 -1.47
CA PRO A 57 10.38 -4.23 -0.39
C PRO A 57 11.67 -3.57 -0.85
N ALA A 58 12.40 -4.18 -1.80
CA ALA A 58 13.65 -3.63 -2.33
C ALA A 58 13.46 -2.35 -3.18
N LEU A 59 12.26 -2.11 -3.69
CA LEU A 59 11.89 -0.97 -4.53
C LEU A 59 11.03 0.07 -3.78
N GLU A 60 11.01 -0.02 -2.45
CA GLU A 60 10.34 0.98 -1.62
C GLU A 60 11.05 2.33 -1.76
N LEU A 61 10.27 3.37 -2.00
CA LEU A 61 10.73 4.75 -2.18
C LEU A 61 10.40 5.59 -0.95
N ALA A 62 11.31 6.48 -0.58
CA ALA A 62 11.09 7.56 0.37
C ALA A 62 10.96 8.87 -0.39
N CYS A 63 10.03 9.72 0.04
CA CYS A 63 9.80 11.03 -0.55
C CYS A 63 10.12 12.13 0.45
N ASP A 64 10.97 13.08 0.06
CA ASP A 64 11.12 14.31 0.81
C ASP A 64 9.89 15.20 0.58
N ALA A 65 9.44 15.94 1.59
CA ALA A 65 8.14 16.62 1.64
C ALA A 65 7.81 17.56 0.44
N ALA A 66 8.81 17.98 -0.33
CA ALA A 66 8.66 18.66 -1.61
C ALA A 66 9.78 18.28 -2.62
N GLY A 67 10.51 17.20 -2.33
CA GLY A 67 11.78 16.88 -2.95
C GLY A 67 11.75 15.63 -3.82
N PRO A 68 12.92 15.14 -4.25
CA PRO A 68 13.02 13.95 -5.06
C PRO A 68 12.73 12.67 -4.28
N ALA A 69 12.36 11.62 -5.00
CA ALA A 69 12.23 10.28 -4.45
C ALA A 69 13.58 9.56 -4.39
N TYR A 70 13.78 8.71 -3.39
CA TYR A 70 14.97 7.88 -3.23
C TYR A 70 14.60 6.45 -2.87
N LEU A 71 15.45 5.49 -3.21
CA LEU A 71 15.29 4.12 -2.70
C LEU A 71 15.54 4.08 -1.18
N SER A 72 14.52 3.68 -0.43
CA SER A 72 14.52 3.67 1.04
C SER A 72 15.56 2.72 1.62
N ARG A 73 15.84 1.59 0.95
CA ARG A 73 16.73 0.53 1.45
C ARG A 73 18.16 0.69 0.95
N THR A 74 18.70 1.90 1.05
CA THR A 74 20.06 2.22 0.63
C THR A 74 20.87 2.80 1.78
N SER A 75 22.20 2.71 1.70
CA SER A 75 23.07 3.27 2.74
C SER A 75 23.02 4.80 2.71
N ARG A 76 23.11 5.48 3.86
CA ARG A 76 23.11 6.96 3.91
C ARG A 76 24.25 7.63 3.11
N GLN A 77 25.30 6.88 2.79
CA GLN A 77 26.44 7.35 1.99
C GLN A 77 26.21 7.18 0.49
N HIS A 78 25.24 6.35 0.07
CA HIS A 78 24.92 6.05 -1.33
C HIS A 78 23.40 6.03 -1.50
N LEU A 79 22.80 7.22 -1.50
CA LEU A 79 21.38 7.39 -1.80
C LEU A 79 21.18 7.36 -3.31
N TYR A 80 20.24 6.53 -3.76
CA TYR A 80 19.86 6.44 -5.16
C TYR A 80 18.61 7.26 -5.39
N ARG A 81 18.78 8.37 -6.10
CA ARG A 81 17.69 9.26 -6.51
C ARG A 81 16.94 8.64 -7.69
N VAL A 82 15.62 8.71 -7.66
CA VAL A 82 14.76 8.30 -8.78
C VAL A 82 14.41 9.55 -9.59
N ASP A 83 14.80 9.53 -10.86
CA ASP A 83 14.52 10.60 -11.81
C ASP A 83 13.23 10.37 -12.58
N ASP A 84 12.99 9.13 -13.01
CA ASP A 84 11.85 8.72 -13.80
C ASP A 84 11.48 7.26 -13.50
N ILE A 85 10.22 6.91 -13.72
CA ILE A 85 9.71 5.54 -13.62
C ILE A 85 8.93 5.23 -14.90
N SER A 86 9.45 4.30 -15.68
CA SER A 86 8.73 3.74 -16.83
C SER A 86 8.01 2.45 -16.43
N TYR A 87 6.73 2.36 -16.82
CA TYR A 87 5.91 1.15 -16.71
C TYR A 87 5.70 0.48 -18.06
N ASP A 88 6.33 1.00 -19.11
CA ASP A 88 6.21 0.45 -20.45
C ASP A 88 7.01 -0.85 -20.52
N ASN A 89 6.29 -1.94 -20.73
CA ASN A 89 6.88 -3.25 -20.95
C ASN A 89 7.15 -3.41 -22.46
N CYS A 90 8.19 -2.74 -22.96
CA CYS A 90 8.65 -2.94 -24.33
C CYS A 90 9.58 -4.14 -24.44
#